data_AF-R7KUV8-F1
#
_entry.id   AF-R7KUV8-F1
#
_cell.length_a   1.000
_cell.length_b   1.000
_cell.length_c   1.000
_cell.angle_alpha   90.00
_cell.angle_beta   90.00
_cell.angle_gamma   90.00
#
_symmetry.space_group_name_H-M   'P 1'
#
loop_
_entity.id
_entity.type
_entity.pdbx_description
1 polymer ?
#
loop_
_entity_poly.entity_id
_entity_poly.type
_entity_poly.pdbx_seq_one_letter_code
_entity_poly.pdbx_strand_id
1 'polypeptide(L)'
;MDLKTKDSFDFKSERRSGKLFKRIISGITAAAMAAGLLTTSAFADEEVTYEHPSDINSVVDIMKNYAFIGFNEVDMNGHQHINLLVNKVVGLPGDMGIRKNYAGVYEYYVNKLPENISGELKIGENDPCVSNLTIGSDYTISTNGSERYIEPNHVKVSPSVTNIKAETATNKYIDLVNLQNSFISYSAMLAENADSTEGIGFNGQYDSNSHTWQNINRINVTAESGTVFYNIDDTNFSKINSDAIINFSDTSTASIVLNIDLKNISWDRKPFRLNIGGNQPTMNEDVILEDNVNRIYYNFYDSSAADKMTTKTVSMTDAAHGTIIIPKGAAKVGSNWCGVIVANNIGATGESHFVGAYNPVVPTSATVDVTVNKVWSEPSGQSHDSYYVKVDLMRSSAAETAQAIDNAILDSSNNFEYTFTGLKEKDADGNTYTYTVANEVTDAPEYNGTTVTNTWKKATIPAPKTDITVNKVWAGEPSSQSHDSYLEESYNPRT
;
A
#
# COMPACT_ATOMS: atom_id res chain seq x y z
N MET A 1 -14.12 21.13 -9.69
CA MET A 1 -14.30 20.62 -8.33
C MET A 1 -13.37 19.43 -8.21
N ASP A 2 -12.17 19.70 -7.70
CA ASP A 2 -11.08 18.74 -7.61
C ASP A 2 -11.33 17.78 -6.45
N LEU A 3 -11.61 16.52 -6.78
CA LEU A 3 -11.58 15.41 -5.83
C LEU A 3 -10.11 15.13 -5.52
N LYS A 4 -9.64 15.57 -4.35
CA LYS A 4 -8.35 15.15 -3.81
C LYS A 4 -8.46 13.69 -3.35
N THR A 5 -7.89 12.77 -4.12
CA THR A 5 -7.61 11.39 -3.72
C THR A 5 -6.62 11.38 -2.55
N LYS A 6 -7.07 10.96 -1.36
CA LYS A 6 -6.27 10.91 -0.13
C LYS A 6 -6.27 9.51 0.48
N ASP A 7 -6.13 8.50 -0.37
CA ASP A 7 -6.05 7.07 0.02
C ASP A 7 -4.71 6.46 -0.40
N SER A 8 -3.62 7.04 0.09
CA SER A 8 -2.28 6.48 -0.10
C SER A 8 -1.51 6.59 1.23
N PHE A 9 -0.71 5.58 1.57
CA PHE A 9 0.09 5.51 2.80
C PHE A 9 1.09 6.69 2.84
N ASP A 10 0.66 7.83 3.41
CA ASP A 10 1.33 9.13 3.27
C ASP A 10 2.66 9.23 4.03
N PHE A 11 3.77 9.27 3.29
CA PHE A 11 5.13 9.52 3.80
C PHE A 11 5.33 10.92 4.40
N LYS A 12 4.39 11.87 4.23
CA LYS A 12 4.51 13.23 4.80
C LYS A 12 4.59 13.26 6.33
N SER A 13 4.21 12.18 7.01
CA SER A 13 4.41 12.04 8.46
C SER A 13 5.88 11.89 8.88
N GLU A 14 6.76 11.43 7.98
CA GLU A 14 8.18 11.20 8.29
C GLU A 14 8.99 12.50 8.45
N ARG A 15 8.59 13.60 7.79
CA ARG A 15 9.15 14.94 8.07
C ARG A 15 8.96 15.40 9.52
N ARG A 16 7.99 14.81 10.25
CA ARG A 16 7.76 15.09 11.69
C ARG A 16 8.22 13.96 12.61
N SER A 17 8.39 12.74 12.10
CA SER A 17 8.72 11.53 12.87
C SER A 17 10.19 11.45 13.35
N GLY A 18 11.10 12.25 12.78
CA GLY A 18 12.46 12.43 13.34
C GLY A 18 12.47 12.84 14.82
N LYS A 19 11.35 13.40 15.34
CA LYS A 19 11.15 13.68 16.76
C LYS A 19 10.59 12.51 17.58
N LEU A 20 9.89 11.54 16.98
CA LEU A 20 9.18 10.48 17.69
C LEU A 20 10.02 9.19 17.87
N PHE A 21 10.93 8.90 16.93
CA PHE A 21 11.79 7.70 16.99
C PHE A 21 12.82 7.72 18.13
N LYS A 22 13.09 8.90 18.71
CA LYS A 22 14.00 9.07 19.86
C LYS A 22 13.42 8.58 21.21
N ARG A 23 12.16 8.13 21.28
CA ARG A 23 11.59 7.54 22.52
C ARG A 23 11.62 6.01 22.58
N ILE A 24 11.73 5.29 21.45
CA ILE A 24 11.59 3.83 21.44
C ILE A 24 12.94 3.11 21.70
N ILE A 25 14.09 3.77 21.51
CA ILE A 25 15.39 3.28 22.01
C ILE A 25 15.70 3.92 23.37
N SER A 26 14.92 3.57 24.39
CA SER A 26 15.29 3.88 25.80
C SER A 26 14.91 2.80 26.81
N GLY A 27 14.29 1.69 26.38
CA GLY A 27 13.89 0.59 27.27
C GLY A 27 15.03 -0.33 27.73
N ILE A 28 16.15 -0.39 26.99
CA ILE A 28 17.28 -1.28 27.31
C ILE A 28 18.42 -0.53 28.03
N THR A 29 18.48 0.80 27.92
CA THR A 29 19.54 1.63 28.51
C THR A 29 19.24 2.10 29.94
N ALA A 30 18.03 1.89 30.46
CA ALA A 30 17.69 2.26 31.85
C ALA A 30 18.35 1.32 32.88
N ALA A 31 18.61 0.06 32.53
CA ALA A 31 19.28 -0.90 33.43
C ALA A 31 20.80 -0.62 33.57
N ALA A 32 21.44 -0.03 32.55
CA ALA A 32 22.85 0.33 32.59
C ALA A 32 23.09 1.69 33.30
N MET A 33 22.13 2.61 33.26
CA MET A 33 22.23 3.89 33.98
C MET A 33 22.11 3.74 35.50
N ALA A 34 21.48 2.67 36.01
CA ALA A 34 21.39 2.38 37.44
C ALA A 34 22.73 1.90 38.06
N ALA A 35 23.75 1.60 37.24
CA ALA A 35 25.07 1.11 37.69
C ALA A 35 26.21 2.14 37.59
N GLY A 36 25.93 3.40 37.23
CA GLY A 36 26.90 4.50 37.35
C GLY A 36 28.16 4.41 36.49
N LEU A 37 28.09 3.81 35.30
CA LEU A 37 29.29 3.53 34.47
C LEU A 37 29.48 4.33 33.17
N LEU A 38 28.66 5.35 32.86
CA LEU A 38 28.83 6.13 31.63
C LEU A 38 28.72 7.63 31.89
N THR A 39 29.84 8.33 31.69
CA THR A 39 29.89 9.79 31.58
C THR A 39 29.31 10.21 30.23
N THR A 40 28.28 11.05 30.25
CA THR A 40 27.67 11.65 29.05
C THR A 40 28.68 12.52 28.33
N SER A 41 29.24 12.03 27.23
CA SER A 41 29.82 12.88 26.20
C SER A 41 28.75 13.15 25.15
N ALA A 42 28.55 14.43 24.87
CA ALA A 42 27.61 14.93 23.89
C ALA A 42 28.01 14.50 22.47
N PHE A 43 27.08 13.86 21.77
CA PHE A 43 27.03 13.92 20.31
C PHE A 43 25.66 14.49 19.94
N ALA A 44 25.67 15.70 19.39
CA ALA A 44 24.54 16.18 18.63
C ALA A 44 24.54 15.38 17.32
N ASP A 45 23.75 14.30 17.27
CA ASP A 45 23.52 13.59 16.01
C ASP A 45 22.76 14.52 15.07
N GLU A 46 23.40 14.79 13.94
CA GLU A 46 22.95 15.64 12.86
C GLU A 46 21.60 15.13 12.30
N GLU A 47 20.64 16.03 12.06
CA GLU A 47 19.28 15.65 11.66
C GLU A 47 19.27 15.06 10.24
N VAL A 48 18.73 13.84 10.09
CA VAL A 48 18.62 13.17 8.79
C VAL A 48 17.37 13.67 8.04
N THR A 49 17.54 14.07 6.79
CA THR A 49 16.49 14.47 5.86
C THR A 49 16.40 13.47 4.70
N TYR A 50 15.19 13.31 4.17
CA TYR A 50 14.90 12.40 3.06
C TYR A 50 14.45 13.18 1.81
N GLU A 51 15.11 12.92 0.68
CA GLU A 51 14.98 13.63 -0.60
C GLU A 51 14.29 12.79 -1.70
N HIS A 52 13.34 11.92 -1.35
CA HIS A 52 12.62 11.14 -2.37
C HIS A 52 11.87 12.06 -3.36
N PRO A 53 11.63 11.61 -4.60
CA PRO A 53 10.82 12.31 -5.60
C PRO A 53 9.51 12.84 -5.00
N SER A 54 9.15 14.08 -5.37
CA SER A 54 8.02 14.81 -4.78
C SER A 54 6.65 14.15 -5.00
N ASP A 55 6.56 13.27 -6.00
CA ASP A 55 5.38 12.51 -6.39
C ASP A 55 5.22 11.20 -5.59
N ILE A 56 6.29 10.71 -4.94
CA ILE A 56 6.25 9.52 -4.10
C ILE A 56 5.61 9.89 -2.76
N ASN A 57 4.33 9.56 -2.62
CA ASN A 57 3.58 9.77 -1.39
C ASN A 57 3.11 8.45 -0.76
N SER A 58 3.32 7.30 -1.41
CA SER A 58 2.88 5.99 -0.92
C SER A 58 3.62 4.82 -1.54
N VAL A 59 3.45 3.62 -0.96
CA VAL A 59 3.95 2.35 -1.53
C VAL A 59 3.40 2.08 -2.93
N VAL A 60 2.21 2.56 -3.26
CA VAL A 60 1.66 2.46 -4.62
C VAL A 60 2.43 3.38 -5.56
N ASP A 61 2.71 4.63 -5.15
CA ASP A 61 3.48 5.56 -5.99
C ASP A 61 4.92 5.09 -6.16
N ILE A 62 5.46 4.35 -5.19
CA ILE A 62 6.72 3.61 -5.36
C ILE A 62 6.57 2.57 -6.48
N MET A 63 5.56 1.69 -6.46
CA MET A 63 5.36 0.67 -7.49
C MET A 63 4.93 1.23 -8.87
N LYS A 64 4.44 2.48 -8.94
CA LYS A 64 4.21 3.21 -10.19
C LYS A 64 5.50 3.75 -10.81
N ASN A 65 6.56 3.87 -10.04
CA ASN A 65 7.81 4.49 -10.46
C ASN A 65 8.99 3.50 -10.48
N TYR A 66 8.90 2.40 -9.74
CA TYR A 66 9.97 1.41 -9.60
C TYR A 66 9.46 0.01 -9.93
N ALA A 67 10.25 -0.75 -10.69
CA ALA A 67 9.92 -2.13 -11.01
C ALA A 67 10.48 -3.07 -9.94
N PHE A 68 11.79 -2.99 -9.65
CA PHE A 68 12.40 -3.85 -8.64
C PHE A 68 12.67 -3.05 -7.38
N ILE A 69 12.01 -3.46 -6.31
CA ILE A 69 12.10 -2.87 -4.97
C ILE A 69 12.66 -3.94 -4.04
N GLY A 70 13.98 -3.86 -3.80
CA GLY A 70 14.75 -4.88 -3.07
C GLY A 70 15.29 -4.37 -1.74
N PHE A 71 14.82 -4.91 -0.62
CA PHE A 71 15.20 -4.40 0.70
C PHE A 71 16.54 -4.92 1.24
N ASN A 72 17.02 -6.06 0.73
CA ASN A 72 18.34 -6.60 1.06
C ASN A 72 19.22 -6.67 -0.18
N GLU A 73 18.90 -7.56 -1.13
CA GLU A 73 19.74 -7.82 -2.31
C GLU A 73 18.91 -8.04 -3.59
N VAL A 74 19.43 -7.54 -4.71
CA VAL A 74 18.91 -7.82 -6.06
C VAL A 74 20.04 -8.37 -6.92
N ASP A 75 19.85 -9.59 -7.41
CA ASP A 75 20.73 -10.27 -8.35
C ASP A 75 20.09 -10.25 -9.75
N MET A 76 20.71 -9.50 -10.66
CA MET A 76 20.23 -9.28 -12.03
C MET A 76 21.22 -9.88 -13.01
N ASN A 77 20.91 -11.06 -13.55
CA ASN A 77 21.76 -11.80 -14.49
C ASN A 77 21.31 -11.69 -15.95
N GLY A 78 20.23 -10.95 -16.24
CA GLY A 78 19.71 -10.66 -17.58
C GLY A 78 19.67 -9.16 -17.91
N HIS A 79 19.20 -8.78 -19.10
CA HIS A 79 18.95 -7.38 -19.48
C HIS A 79 17.76 -6.81 -18.69
N GLN A 80 17.89 -5.62 -18.11
CA GLN A 80 16.85 -5.08 -17.22
C GLN A 80 16.38 -3.71 -17.72
N HIS A 81 15.18 -3.67 -18.30
CA HIS A 81 14.55 -2.45 -18.80
C HIS A 81 13.62 -1.83 -17.76
N ILE A 82 14.17 -1.47 -16.59
CA ILE A 82 13.41 -1.11 -15.39
C ILE A 82 14.00 0.04 -14.59
N ASN A 83 13.17 0.65 -13.75
CA ASN A 83 13.61 1.49 -12.63
C ASN A 83 13.88 0.63 -11.39
N LEU A 84 14.91 1.02 -10.62
CA LEU A 84 15.40 0.25 -9.47
C LEU A 84 15.35 1.06 -8.17
N LEU A 85 14.91 0.42 -7.10
CA LEU A 85 15.03 0.91 -5.74
C LEU A 85 15.54 -0.22 -4.85
N VAL A 86 16.84 -0.22 -4.57
CA VAL A 86 17.50 -1.40 -4.01
C VAL A 86 18.55 -1.04 -2.96
N ASN A 87 18.60 -1.86 -1.90
CA ASN A 87 19.66 -1.80 -0.90
C ASN A 87 21.02 -2.23 -1.45
N LYS A 88 21.12 -3.41 -2.07
CA LYS A 88 22.38 -3.90 -2.65
C LYS A 88 22.15 -4.64 -3.96
N VAL A 89 22.96 -4.32 -4.96
CA VAL A 89 23.05 -5.08 -6.20
C VAL A 89 24.21 -6.07 -6.08
N VAL A 90 23.99 -7.34 -6.42
CA VAL A 90 25.00 -8.42 -6.24
C VAL A 90 25.69 -8.81 -7.55
N GLY A 91 24.94 -8.86 -8.67
CA GLY A 91 25.46 -9.05 -10.02
C GLY A 91 25.51 -7.73 -10.78
N LEU A 92 26.51 -7.54 -11.66
CA LEU A 92 26.49 -6.42 -12.59
C LEU A 92 25.38 -6.68 -13.62
N PRO A 93 24.34 -5.84 -13.68
CA PRO A 93 23.32 -5.98 -14.70
C PRO A 93 23.96 -5.81 -16.08
N GLY A 94 23.40 -6.47 -17.09
CA GLY A 94 23.61 -6.03 -18.47
C GLY A 94 23.11 -4.61 -18.68
N ASP A 95 22.97 -4.16 -19.92
CA ASP A 95 22.44 -2.83 -20.23
C ASP A 95 21.13 -2.57 -19.45
N MET A 96 21.15 -1.60 -18.52
CA MET A 96 19.97 -1.14 -17.79
C MET A 96 19.36 0.05 -18.50
N GLY A 97 18.05 0.15 -18.62
CA GLY A 97 17.40 1.31 -19.25
C GLY A 97 15.99 0.99 -19.70
N ILE A 98 15.00 1.78 -19.33
CA ILE A 98 13.63 1.53 -19.78
C ILE A 98 13.55 1.81 -21.29
N ARG A 99 13.00 0.92 -22.13
CA ARG A 99 12.84 1.24 -23.56
C ARG A 99 12.01 2.54 -23.75
N LYS A 100 12.33 3.34 -24.77
CA LYS A 100 11.75 4.68 -25.08
C LYS A 100 10.24 4.87 -24.90
N ASN A 101 9.43 3.82 -25.01
CA ASN A 101 7.97 3.90 -25.02
C ASN A 101 7.29 3.85 -23.63
N TYR A 102 8.04 3.72 -22.53
CA TYR A 102 7.45 3.21 -21.27
C TYR A 102 7.40 4.21 -20.09
N ALA A 103 8.28 5.22 -19.98
CA ALA A 103 8.26 6.11 -18.80
C ALA A 103 8.89 7.51 -18.92
N GLY A 104 9.63 7.83 -20.00
CA GLY A 104 10.21 9.17 -20.21
C GLY A 104 11.36 9.58 -19.27
N VAL A 105 11.42 9.05 -18.03
CA VAL A 105 12.49 9.27 -17.04
C VAL A 105 12.89 7.94 -16.41
N TYR A 106 14.19 7.68 -16.33
CA TYR A 106 14.72 6.55 -15.57
C TYR A 106 15.16 7.00 -14.18
N GLU A 107 14.77 6.23 -13.18
CA GLU A 107 15.07 6.49 -11.77
C GLU A 107 15.71 5.25 -11.16
N TYR A 108 16.93 5.43 -10.64
CA TYR A 108 17.71 4.39 -10.01
C TYR A 108 18.18 4.86 -8.63
N TYR A 109 17.76 4.14 -7.60
CA TYR A 109 18.34 4.21 -6.27
C TYR A 109 19.05 2.90 -5.96
N VAL A 110 20.36 2.99 -5.74
CA VAL A 110 21.22 1.84 -5.41
C VAL A 110 22.07 2.19 -4.19
N ASN A 111 21.68 1.70 -3.01
CA ASN A 111 22.43 2.02 -1.79
C ASN A 111 23.84 1.38 -1.80
N LYS A 112 23.99 0.15 -2.30
CA LYS A 112 25.27 -0.57 -2.39
C LYS A 112 25.48 -1.26 -3.74
N LEU A 113 26.68 -1.08 -4.27
CA LEU A 113 27.18 -1.79 -5.44
C LEU A 113 27.88 -3.10 -5.04
N PRO A 114 28.11 -4.03 -5.98
CA PRO A 114 28.92 -5.22 -5.73
C PRO A 114 30.32 -4.87 -5.19
N GLU A 115 30.83 -5.62 -4.23
CA GLU A 115 32.08 -5.29 -3.50
C GLU A 115 33.31 -5.13 -4.42
N ASN A 116 33.37 -5.87 -5.53
CA ASN A 116 34.49 -5.85 -6.49
C ASN A 116 34.08 -5.36 -7.88
N ILE A 117 33.08 -4.47 -7.93
CA ILE A 117 32.67 -3.85 -9.19
C ILE A 117 33.85 -3.09 -9.82
N SER A 118 34.07 -3.30 -11.11
CA SER A 118 35.06 -2.58 -11.91
C SER A 118 34.53 -2.41 -13.34
N GLY A 119 35.02 -1.40 -14.07
CA GLY A 119 34.57 -1.10 -15.42
C GLY A 119 33.49 -0.02 -15.47
N GLU A 120 32.45 -0.25 -16.27
CA GLU A 120 31.40 0.74 -16.54
C GLU A 120 30.01 0.25 -16.09
N LEU A 121 29.28 1.13 -15.40
CA LEU A 121 27.87 0.96 -15.07
C LEU A 121 27.01 1.52 -16.21
N LYS A 122 26.42 0.61 -16.99
CA LYS A 122 25.63 0.87 -18.18
C LYS A 122 24.17 1.17 -17.83
N ILE A 123 23.80 2.45 -17.90
CA ILE A 123 22.43 2.92 -17.62
C ILE A 123 21.95 3.81 -18.75
N GLY A 124 20.80 3.49 -19.34
CA GLY A 124 20.19 4.22 -20.45
C GLY A 124 21.01 4.20 -21.73
N GLU A 125 21.85 3.19 -21.93
CA GLU A 125 22.73 3.13 -23.10
C GLU A 125 21.90 3.06 -24.39
N ASN A 126 22.16 4.00 -25.31
CA ASN A 126 21.41 4.23 -26.56
C ASN A 126 19.99 4.83 -26.43
N ASP A 127 19.59 5.34 -25.26
CA ASP A 127 18.32 6.05 -25.10
C ASP A 127 18.52 7.51 -24.68
N PRO A 128 17.90 8.49 -25.38
CA PRO A 128 17.99 9.91 -25.03
C PRO A 128 17.21 10.34 -23.77
N CYS A 129 16.57 9.42 -23.04
CA CYS A 129 15.79 9.72 -21.85
C CYS A 129 16.63 10.27 -20.67
N VAL A 130 15.98 11.10 -19.84
CA VAL A 130 16.59 11.62 -18.61
C VAL A 130 16.77 10.47 -17.63
N SER A 131 17.98 10.34 -17.10
CA SER A 131 18.35 9.25 -16.21
C SER A 131 18.89 9.80 -14.89
N ASN A 132 18.27 9.42 -13.78
CA ASN A 132 18.65 9.81 -12.44
C ASN A 132 19.25 8.60 -11.70
N LEU A 133 20.45 8.77 -11.15
CA LEU A 133 21.12 7.76 -10.33
C LEU A 133 21.46 8.35 -8.96
N THR A 134 20.87 7.79 -7.92
CA THR A 134 21.24 8.09 -6.53
C THR A 134 21.91 6.87 -5.90
N ILE A 135 23.10 7.07 -5.34
CA ILE A 135 23.89 6.01 -4.71
C ILE A 135 23.99 6.25 -3.20
N GLY A 136 24.11 5.19 -2.41
CA GLY A 136 24.23 5.28 -0.96
C GLY A 136 25.45 6.07 -0.46
N SER A 137 25.44 6.40 0.82
CA SER A 137 26.42 7.27 1.48
C SER A 137 27.84 6.70 1.59
N ASP A 138 28.02 5.43 1.22
CA ASP A 138 29.32 4.75 1.19
C ASP A 138 30.19 5.22 0.01
N TYR A 139 29.62 5.97 -0.94
CA TYR A 139 30.26 6.34 -2.20
C TYR A 139 30.37 7.85 -2.38
N THR A 140 31.28 8.26 -3.26
CA THR A 140 31.38 9.65 -3.74
C THR A 140 31.46 9.70 -5.25
N ILE A 141 31.12 10.84 -5.85
CA ILE A 141 31.19 11.05 -7.30
C ILE A 141 32.40 11.90 -7.64
N SER A 142 33.30 11.36 -8.46
CA SER A 142 34.45 12.09 -9.01
C SER A 142 34.25 12.38 -10.51
N THR A 143 34.97 13.37 -11.03
CA THR A 143 34.91 13.75 -12.46
C THR A 143 36.31 13.80 -13.08
N ASN A 144 36.39 13.38 -14.34
CA ASN A 144 37.57 13.56 -15.18
C ASN A 144 37.12 14.04 -16.57
N GLY A 145 37.23 15.35 -16.82
CA GLY A 145 36.61 15.96 -17.99
C GLY A 145 35.09 15.82 -17.94
N SER A 146 34.49 15.22 -18.99
CA SER A 146 33.05 14.93 -19.06
C SER A 146 32.66 13.59 -18.44
N GLU A 147 33.65 12.76 -18.04
CA GLU A 147 33.40 11.45 -17.46
C GLU A 147 33.15 11.56 -15.95
N ARG A 148 32.28 10.70 -15.43
CA ARG A 148 31.91 10.62 -14.01
C ARG A 148 32.18 9.22 -13.49
N TYR A 149 32.67 9.13 -12.27
CA TYR A 149 33.05 7.88 -11.62
C TYR A 149 32.45 7.78 -10.22
N ILE A 150 32.12 6.55 -9.82
CA ILE A 150 31.66 6.21 -8.48
C ILE A 150 32.85 5.64 -7.71
N GLU A 151 33.26 6.34 -6.66
CA GLU A 151 34.41 6.02 -5.81
C GLU A 151 33.97 5.32 -4.52
N PRO A 152 34.80 4.45 -3.91
CA PRO A 152 36.24 4.25 -4.18
C PRO A 152 36.58 3.23 -5.29
N ASN A 153 35.57 2.58 -5.86
CA ASN A 153 35.78 1.47 -6.81
C ASN A 153 36.09 1.96 -8.24
N HIS A 154 36.17 3.27 -8.46
CA HIS A 154 36.44 3.91 -9.75
C HIS A 154 35.56 3.37 -10.90
N VAL A 155 34.27 3.19 -10.63
CA VAL A 155 33.31 2.67 -11.62
C VAL A 155 32.88 3.80 -12.52
N LYS A 156 33.16 3.69 -13.82
CA LYS A 156 32.71 4.68 -14.81
C LYS A 156 31.19 4.63 -14.94
N VAL A 157 30.55 5.78 -15.04
CA VAL A 157 29.10 5.88 -15.25
C VAL A 157 28.81 6.28 -16.68
N SER A 158 27.86 5.61 -17.33
CA SER A 158 27.50 5.92 -18.71
C SER A 158 27.08 7.38 -18.91
N PRO A 159 27.44 7.99 -20.06
CA PRO A 159 27.14 9.39 -20.35
C PRO A 159 25.64 9.74 -20.35
N SER A 160 24.77 8.76 -20.63
CA SER A 160 23.31 8.84 -20.61
C SER A 160 22.73 9.18 -19.24
N VAL A 161 23.44 8.91 -18.14
CA VAL A 161 23.02 9.31 -16.79
C VAL A 161 23.00 10.83 -16.69
N THR A 162 21.83 11.46 -16.69
CA THR A 162 21.75 12.94 -16.70
C THR A 162 22.10 13.50 -15.32
N ASN A 163 21.51 12.95 -14.27
CA ASN A 163 21.71 13.39 -12.89
C ASN A 163 22.29 12.24 -12.07
N ILE A 164 23.44 12.46 -11.43
CA ILE A 164 24.04 11.49 -10.51
C ILE A 164 24.37 12.17 -9.19
N LYS A 165 24.02 11.53 -8.08
CA LYS A 165 24.38 11.97 -6.73
C LYS A 165 24.66 10.79 -5.80
N ALA A 166 25.40 11.05 -4.75
CA ALA A 166 25.55 10.14 -3.61
C ALA A 166 24.82 10.74 -2.40
N GLU A 167 24.22 9.89 -1.57
CA GLU A 167 23.68 10.28 -0.27
C GLU A 167 24.78 10.80 0.65
N THR A 168 24.39 11.57 1.67
CA THR A 168 25.27 11.90 2.79
C THR A 168 24.74 11.26 4.07
N ALA A 169 25.50 11.37 5.16
CA ALA A 169 25.04 10.91 6.47
C ALA A 169 23.70 11.56 6.89
N THR A 170 23.44 12.79 6.43
CA THR A 170 22.28 13.62 6.79
C THR A 170 21.26 13.81 5.69
N ASN A 171 21.61 13.59 4.43
CA ASN A 171 20.68 13.72 3.31
C ASN A 171 20.61 12.38 2.60
N LYS A 172 19.58 11.62 2.96
CA LYS A 172 19.29 10.32 2.38
C LYS A 172 18.22 10.46 1.32
N TYR A 173 18.16 9.52 0.40
CA TYR A 173 17.13 9.48 -0.62
C TYR A 173 15.84 8.92 -0.02
N ILE A 174 15.91 7.74 0.61
CA ILE A 174 14.76 7.05 1.18
C ILE A 174 15.15 6.18 2.38
N ASP A 175 14.24 6.04 3.33
CA ASP A 175 14.38 5.08 4.44
C ASP A 175 13.91 3.69 3.99
N LEU A 176 14.84 2.84 3.57
CA LEU A 176 14.52 1.49 3.10
C LEU A 176 13.86 0.62 4.17
N VAL A 177 14.17 0.83 5.46
CA VAL A 177 13.60 0.06 6.56
C VAL A 177 12.14 0.45 6.76
N ASN A 178 11.85 1.74 6.82
CA ASN A 178 10.45 2.19 6.93
C ASN A 178 9.64 1.87 5.67
N LEU A 179 10.27 1.94 4.49
CA LEU A 179 9.65 1.52 3.25
C LEU A 179 9.27 0.03 3.29
N GLN A 180 10.17 -0.85 3.72
CA GLN A 180 9.89 -2.28 3.90
C GLN A 180 8.73 -2.50 4.86
N ASN A 181 8.71 -1.80 6.00
CA ASN A 181 7.62 -1.86 6.97
C ASN A 181 6.28 -1.39 6.36
N SER A 182 6.32 -0.38 5.51
CA SER A 182 5.12 0.09 4.80
C SER A 182 4.58 -0.96 3.82
N PHE A 183 5.46 -1.69 3.12
CA PHE A 183 5.06 -2.81 2.26
C PHE A 183 4.60 -4.03 3.05
N ILE A 184 5.14 -4.28 4.26
CA ILE A 184 4.64 -5.30 5.19
C ILE A 184 3.19 -4.96 5.58
N SER A 185 2.92 -3.73 6.02
CA SER A 185 1.56 -3.29 6.35
C SER A 185 0.61 -3.37 5.15
N TYR A 186 1.09 -3.00 3.97
CA TYR A 186 0.32 -3.10 2.73
C TYR A 186 -0.03 -4.56 2.39
N SER A 187 0.94 -5.48 2.45
CA SER A 187 0.74 -6.91 2.22
C SER A 187 -0.26 -7.52 3.21
N ALA A 188 -0.19 -7.13 4.50
CA ALA A 188 -1.14 -7.55 5.52
C ALA A 188 -2.56 -7.05 5.22
N MET A 189 -2.71 -5.76 4.85
CA MET A 189 -3.98 -5.17 4.46
C MET A 189 -4.60 -5.90 3.25
N LEU A 190 -3.80 -6.29 2.26
CA LEU A 190 -4.28 -7.09 1.13
C LEU A 190 -4.82 -8.45 1.62
N ALA A 191 -4.08 -9.14 2.49
CA ALA A 191 -4.42 -10.46 3.01
C ALA A 191 -5.67 -10.51 3.90
N GLU A 192 -6.17 -9.37 4.40
CA GLU A 192 -7.40 -9.29 5.18
C GLU A 192 -8.68 -9.39 4.33
N ASN A 193 -8.57 -9.25 3.01
CA ASN A 193 -9.72 -9.28 2.12
C ASN A 193 -10.18 -10.71 1.86
N ALA A 194 -11.47 -10.96 2.10
CA ALA A 194 -12.11 -12.21 1.74
C ALA A 194 -12.20 -12.39 0.21
N ASP A 195 -12.44 -13.63 -0.22
CA ASP A 195 -12.69 -13.93 -1.63
C ASP A 195 -13.84 -13.09 -2.18
N SER A 196 -13.65 -12.55 -3.39
CA SER A 196 -14.74 -11.86 -4.09
C SER A 196 -15.85 -12.85 -4.46
N THR A 197 -17.09 -12.48 -4.12
CA THR A 197 -18.29 -13.26 -4.48
C THR A 197 -18.86 -12.88 -5.86
N GLU A 198 -18.43 -11.73 -6.39
CA GLU A 198 -18.84 -11.19 -7.68
C GLU A 198 -17.61 -10.80 -8.51
N GLY A 199 -17.78 -10.67 -9.83
CA GLY A 199 -16.69 -10.24 -10.73
C GLY A 199 -15.60 -11.29 -10.96
N ILE A 200 -15.75 -12.49 -10.41
CA ILE A 200 -14.83 -13.62 -10.57
C ILE A 200 -15.60 -14.91 -10.84
N GLY A 201 -15.05 -15.77 -11.69
CA GLY A 201 -15.57 -17.09 -11.99
C GLY A 201 -14.46 -18.08 -12.33
N PHE A 202 -14.76 -19.37 -12.28
CA PHE A 202 -13.77 -20.43 -12.51
C PHE A 202 -14.18 -21.33 -13.67
N ASN A 203 -13.19 -21.84 -14.40
CA ASN A 203 -13.37 -23.01 -15.24
C ASN A 203 -12.47 -24.13 -14.71
N GLY A 204 -13.08 -25.30 -14.59
CA GLY A 204 -12.49 -26.51 -14.02
C GLY A 204 -13.55 -27.59 -13.94
N GLN A 205 -13.34 -28.58 -13.09
CA GLN A 205 -14.33 -29.58 -12.74
C GLN A 205 -15.06 -29.12 -11.47
N TYR A 206 -16.38 -28.94 -11.54
CA TYR A 206 -17.17 -28.62 -10.35
C TYR A 206 -17.63 -29.91 -9.66
N ASP A 207 -17.23 -30.11 -8.41
CA ASP A 207 -17.71 -31.22 -7.59
C ASP A 207 -18.95 -30.80 -6.80
N SER A 208 -20.09 -31.36 -7.18
CA SER A 208 -21.39 -31.06 -6.56
C SER A 208 -21.53 -31.57 -5.12
N ASN A 209 -20.70 -32.52 -4.68
CA ASN A 209 -20.78 -33.03 -3.30
C ASN A 209 -20.11 -32.06 -2.34
N SER A 210 -18.89 -31.62 -2.67
CA SER A 210 -18.14 -30.66 -1.87
C SER A 210 -18.51 -29.20 -2.19
N HIS A 211 -19.27 -28.95 -3.26
CA HIS A 211 -19.58 -27.62 -3.77
C HIS A 211 -18.33 -26.79 -4.09
N THR A 212 -17.26 -27.45 -4.55
CA THR A 212 -15.98 -26.80 -4.86
C THR A 212 -15.50 -27.05 -6.28
N TRP A 213 -14.74 -26.10 -6.81
CA TRP A 213 -14.02 -26.26 -8.07
C TRP A 213 -12.73 -27.07 -7.86
N GLN A 214 -12.44 -27.97 -8.80
CA GLN A 214 -11.29 -28.86 -8.86
C GLN A 214 -10.63 -28.71 -10.23
N ASN A 215 -9.35 -29.07 -10.36
CA ASN A 215 -8.61 -29.02 -11.63
C ASN A 215 -8.82 -27.69 -12.38
N ILE A 216 -8.79 -26.58 -11.64
CA ILE A 216 -9.05 -25.23 -12.15
C ILE A 216 -7.98 -24.91 -13.18
N ASN A 217 -8.42 -24.72 -14.42
CA ASN A 217 -7.57 -24.39 -15.56
C ASN A 217 -7.69 -22.91 -15.94
N ARG A 218 -8.76 -22.22 -15.52
CA ARG A 218 -8.96 -20.80 -15.76
C ARG A 218 -9.64 -20.11 -14.59
N ILE A 219 -9.12 -18.95 -14.23
CA ILE A 219 -9.76 -17.96 -13.36
C ILE A 219 -10.21 -16.82 -14.27
N ASN A 220 -11.51 -16.58 -14.39
CA ASN A 220 -12.09 -15.51 -15.19
C ASN A 220 -12.41 -14.32 -14.28
N VAL A 221 -11.75 -13.19 -14.52
CA VAL A 221 -12.12 -11.90 -13.93
C VAL A 221 -13.17 -11.29 -14.85
N THR A 222 -14.43 -11.36 -14.42
CA THR A 222 -15.59 -10.83 -15.15
C THR A 222 -15.93 -9.40 -14.75
N ALA A 223 -15.26 -8.85 -13.74
CA ALA A 223 -15.40 -7.44 -13.36
C ALA A 223 -14.94 -6.51 -14.49
N GLU A 224 -15.72 -5.47 -14.76
CA GLU A 224 -15.36 -4.42 -15.74
C GLU A 224 -14.30 -3.46 -15.20
N SER A 225 -14.27 -3.23 -13.88
CA SER A 225 -13.32 -2.36 -13.20
C SER A 225 -13.16 -2.75 -11.72
N GLY A 226 -12.24 -2.08 -11.01
CA GLY A 226 -11.98 -2.35 -9.60
C GLY A 226 -11.10 -3.57 -9.37
N THR A 227 -11.27 -4.22 -8.22
CA THR A 227 -10.41 -5.33 -7.83
C THR A 227 -11.19 -6.51 -7.31
N VAL A 228 -10.79 -7.69 -7.77
CA VAL A 228 -11.25 -8.96 -7.24
C VAL A 228 -10.15 -9.62 -6.41
N PHE A 229 -10.56 -10.30 -5.34
CA PHE A 229 -9.69 -11.01 -4.42
C PHE A 229 -9.90 -12.50 -4.55
N TYR A 230 -8.81 -13.25 -4.56
CA TYR A 230 -8.83 -14.70 -4.47
C TYR A 230 -7.70 -15.18 -3.53
N ASN A 231 -8.11 -15.80 -2.44
CA ASN A 231 -7.23 -16.33 -1.40
C ASN A 231 -6.86 -17.78 -1.74
N ILE A 232 -5.57 -18.06 -1.78
CA ILE A 232 -4.99 -19.34 -2.11
C ILE A 232 -4.30 -19.87 -0.85
N ASP A 233 -4.84 -20.94 -0.29
CA ASP A 233 -4.33 -21.63 0.90
C ASP A 233 -4.07 -23.10 0.61
N ASP A 234 -3.59 -23.85 1.61
CA ASP A 234 -3.23 -25.25 1.45
C ASP A 234 -4.41 -26.16 1.08
N THR A 235 -5.64 -25.70 1.31
CA THR A 235 -6.86 -26.45 0.98
C THR A 235 -7.24 -26.32 -0.49
N ASN A 236 -6.92 -25.19 -1.14
CA ASN A 236 -7.34 -24.91 -2.51
C ASN A 236 -6.19 -24.83 -3.52
N PHE A 237 -4.94 -24.70 -3.07
CA PHE A 237 -3.77 -24.64 -3.93
C PHE A 237 -3.63 -25.85 -4.84
N SER A 238 -3.87 -27.07 -4.32
CA SER A 238 -3.81 -28.30 -5.11
C SER A 238 -4.93 -28.42 -6.14
N LYS A 239 -5.98 -27.60 -6.03
CA LYS A 239 -7.11 -27.58 -6.98
C LYS A 239 -6.81 -26.72 -8.20
N ILE A 240 -5.72 -25.95 -8.19
CA ILE A 240 -5.33 -25.03 -9.27
C ILE A 240 -4.20 -25.66 -10.08
N ASN A 241 -4.47 -25.99 -11.34
CA ASN A 241 -3.48 -26.59 -12.24
C ASN A 241 -2.25 -25.69 -12.39
N SER A 242 -1.07 -26.27 -12.54
CA SER A 242 0.20 -25.55 -12.64
C SER A 242 0.25 -24.54 -13.78
N ASP A 243 -0.48 -24.79 -14.88
CA ASP A 243 -0.51 -24.00 -16.11
C ASP A 243 -1.78 -23.16 -16.28
N ALA A 244 -2.53 -22.98 -15.19
CA ALA A 244 -3.76 -22.22 -15.16
C ALA A 244 -3.59 -20.78 -15.69
N ILE A 245 -4.67 -20.26 -16.25
CA ILE A 245 -4.72 -18.96 -16.93
C ILE A 245 -5.62 -18.02 -16.14
N ILE A 246 -5.24 -16.75 -16.02
CA ILE A 246 -6.12 -15.68 -15.57
C ILE A 246 -6.61 -14.93 -16.81
N ASN A 247 -7.93 -14.79 -16.93
CA ASN A 247 -8.59 -14.24 -18.09
C ASN A 247 -9.35 -12.96 -17.74
N PHE A 248 -9.22 -11.95 -18.59
CA PHE A 248 -9.95 -10.68 -18.53
C PHE A 248 -10.67 -10.44 -19.86
N SER A 249 -11.78 -9.69 -19.81
CA SER A 249 -12.35 -9.08 -21.01
C SER A 249 -11.38 -8.04 -21.61
N ASP A 250 -11.41 -7.83 -22.92
CA ASP A 250 -10.66 -6.74 -23.59
C ASP A 250 -11.04 -5.35 -23.07
N THR A 251 -12.30 -5.18 -22.68
CA THR A 251 -12.83 -3.94 -22.11
C THR A 251 -12.61 -3.78 -20.61
N SER A 252 -12.13 -4.82 -19.91
CA SER A 252 -11.95 -4.76 -18.46
C SER A 252 -10.78 -3.86 -18.10
N THR A 253 -10.91 -3.11 -17.02
CA THR A 253 -9.83 -2.39 -16.33
C THR A 253 -9.55 -2.97 -14.94
N ALA A 254 -10.18 -4.10 -14.61
CA ALA A 254 -10.09 -4.70 -13.30
C ALA A 254 -8.69 -5.30 -13.04
N SER A 255 -8.36 -5.42 -11.76
CA SER A 255 -7.21 -6.16 -11.26
C SER A 255 -7.66 -7.36 -10.43
N ILE A 256 -6.78 -8.36 -10.30
CA ILE A 256 -6.93 -9.45 -9.35
C ILE A 256 -5.80 -9.44 -8.34
N VAL A 257 -6.14 -9.55 -7.06
CA VAL A 257 -5.20 -9.83 -5.96
C VAL A 257 -5.32 -11.29 -5.59
N LEU A 258 -4.21 -12.01 -5.77
CA LEU A 258 -4.01 -13.38 -5.33
C LEU A 258 -3.30 -13.34 -3.98
N ASN A 259 -4.04 -13.54 -2.91
CA ASN A 259 -3.51 -13.63 -1.56
C ASN A 259 -3.07 -15.07 -1.32
N ILE A 260 -1.77 -15.33 -1.27
CA ILE A 260 -1.21 -16.68 -1.27
C ILE A 260 -0.57 -16.95 0.10
N ASP A 261 -1.23 -17.78 0.90
CA ASP A 261 -0.74 -18.21 2.20
C ASP A 261 0.25 -19.38 2.05
N LEU A 262 1.51 -19.13 2.39
CA LEU A 262 2.58 -20.12 2.28
C LEU A 262 2.71 -21.03 3.50
N LYS A 263 1.87 -20.92 4.54
CA LYS A 263 1.96 -21.73 5.78
C LYS A 263 2.35 -23.18 5.54
N ASN A 264 1.61 -23.87 4.68
CA ASN A 264 1.85 -25.27 4.29
C ASN A 264 2.12 -25.44 2.78
N ILE A 265 2.39 -24.35 2.07
CA ILE A 265 2.61 -24.35 0.62
C ILE A 265 4.05 -23.93 0.31
N SER A 266 4.63 -24.57 -0.70
CA SER A 266 5.81 -24.05 -1.39
C SER A 266 5.40 -23.57 -2.77
N TRP A 267 5.76 -22.34 -3.12
CA TRP A 267 5.50 -21.78 -4.44
C TRP A 267 6.74 -21.94 -5.32
N ASP A 268 6.87 -23.11 -5.91
CA ASP A 268 7.83 -23.40 -6.99
C ASP A 268 7.04 -23.92 -8.19
N ARG A 269 6.44 -22.98 -8.92
CA ARG A 269 5.54 -23.30 -10.04
C ARG A 269 5.56 -22.22 -11.09
N LYS A 270 5.01 -22.57 -12.26
CA LYS A 270 4.76 -21.60 -13.31
C LYS A 270 3.82 -20.50 -12.80
N PRO A 271 4.11 -19.23 -13.11
CA PRO A 271 3.17 -18.13 -12.89
C PRO A 271 1.89 -18.34 -13.70
N PHE A 272 0.81 -17.65 -13.34
CA PHE A 272 -0.41 -17.69 -14.16
C PHE A 272 -0.16 -17.00 -15.49
N ARG A 273 -0.60 -17.62 -16.57
CA ARG A 273 -0.64 -16.97 -17.89
C ARG A 273 -1.78 -15.95 -17.93
N LEU A 274 -1.58 -14.86 -18.64
CA LEU A 274 -2.59 -13.83 -18.83
C LEU A 274 -3.30 -14.01 -20.18
N ASN A 275 -4.61 -13.77 -20.19
CA ASN A 275 -5.41 -13.65 -21.42
C ASN A 275 -6.31 -12.42 -21.31
N ILE A 276 -6.33 -11.57 -22.34
CA ILE A 276 -7.19 -10.37 -22.42
C ILE A 276 -7.96 -10.44 -23.74
N GLY A 277 -9.28 -10.60 -23.69
CA GLY A 277 -10.18 -10.53 -24.86
C GLY A 277 -9.99 -11.56 -25.99
N GLY A 278 -8.99 -12.43 -25.89
CA GLY A 278 -8.59 -13.37 -26.95
C GLY A 278 -8.91 -14.84 -26.69
N ASN A 279 -8.75 -15.67 -27.73
CA ASN A 279 -8.87 -17.14 -27.66
C ASN A 279 -7.57 -17.86 -27.26
N GLN A 280 -6.44 -17.15 -27.16
CA GLN A 280 -5.15 -17.72 -26.80
C GLN A 280 -4.49 -16.84 -25.73
N PRO A 281 -4.03 -17.43 -24.60
CA PRO A 281 -3.28 -16.69 -23.60
C PRO A 281 -2.01 -16.12 -24.24
N THR A 282 -1.82 -14.80 -24.15
CA THR A 282 -0.65 -14.13 -24.70
C THR A 282 0.40 -14.00 -23.60
N MET A 283 1.63 -14.39 -23.92
CA MET A 283 2.84 -13.86 -23.25
C MET A 283 3.46 -12.72 -24.08
N ASN A 284 2.73 -12.28 -25.11
CA ASN A 284 3.26 -11.38 -26.11
C ASN A 284 3.37 -9.99 -25.50
N GLU A 285 4.60 -9.50 -25.37
CA GLU A 285 4.94 -8.17 -24.86
C GLU A 285 3.98 -7.14 -25.47
N ASP A 286 3.77 -7.15 -26.79
CA ASP A 286 2.97 -6.15 -27.53
C ASP A 286 1.51 -5.95 -27.07
N VAL A 287 0.81 -6.98 -26.59
CA VAL A 287 -0.64 -6.87 -26.24
C VAL A 287 -0.84 -6.25 -24.85
N ILE A 288 0.14 -6.39 -23.96
CA ILE A 288 0.08 -5.89 -22.57
C ILE A 288 0.62 -4.44 -22.50
N LEU A 289 1.40 -4.04 -23.51
CA LEU A 289 2.02 -2.73 -23.66
C LEU A 289 1.10 -1.63 -24.19
N GLU A 290 -0.04 -1.97 -24.80
CA GLU A 290 -0.97 -0.94 -25.31
C GLU A 290 -1.69 -0.21 -24.16
N ASP A 291 -1.91 -0.87 -23.01
CA ASP A 291 -2.58 -0.28 -21.84
C ASP A 291 -1.63 0.10 -20.69
N ASN A 292 -0.41 -0.46 -20.62
CA ASN A 292 0.58 -0.22 -19.55
C ASN A 292 0.10 -0.49 -18.10
N VAL A 293 -0.75 -1.50 -17.85
CA VAL A 293 -1.29 -1.78 -16.50
C VAL A 293 -0.92 -3.18 -15.97
N ASN A 294 -0.37 -3.25 -14.75
CA ASN A 294 -0.33 -4.51 -13.98
C ASN A 294 -1.72 -4.88 -13.46
N ARG A 295 -2.25 -6.02 -13.94
CA ARG A 295 -3.60 -6.52 -13.59
C ARG A 295 -3.58 -7.70 -12.62
N ILE A 296 -2.43 -8.34 -12.39
CA ILE A 296 -2.30 -9.49 -11.49
C ILE A 296 -1.34 -9.13 -10.35
N TYR A 297 -1.80 -9.28 -9.11
CA TYR A 297 -1.02 -9.04 -7.90
C TYR A 297 -0.86 -10.36 -7.15
N TYR A 298 0.38 -10.77 -6.93
CA TYR A 298 0.74 -11.94 -6.15
C TYR A 298 1.20 -11.48 -4.77
N ASN A 299 0.30 -11.53 -3.79
CA ASN A 299 0.61 -11.17 -2.41
C ASN A 299 0.94 -12.44 -1.62
N PHE A 300 2.22 -12.65 -1.33
CA PHE A 300 2.69 -13.83 -0.61
C PHE A 300 2.89 -13.54 0.88
N TYR A 301 2.28 -14.35 1.73
CA TYR A 301 2.35 -14.21 3.18
C TYR A 301 2.39 -15.59 3.85
N ASP A 302 2.50 -15.65 5.18
CA ASP A 302 2.44 -16.92 5.92
C ASP A 302 1.59 -16.71 7.17
N SER A 303 0.35 -17.23 7.17
CA SER A 303 -0.60 -17.01 8.27
C SER A 303 -0.18 -17.64 9.60
N SER A 304 0.80 -18.55 9.58
CA SER A 304 1.36 -19.15 10.81
C SER A 304 2.48 -18.32 11.44
N ALA A 305 3.07 -17.39 10.69
CA ALA A 305 4.07 -16.49 11.22
C ALA A 305 3.43 -15.46 12.17
N ALA A 306 4.15 -15.07 13.23
CA ALA A 306 3.63 -14.14 14.24
C ALA A 306 3.29 -12.75 13.67
N ASP A 307 4.06 -12.30 12.66
CA ASP A 307 3.83 -11.06 11.92
C ASP A 307 3.05 -11.29 10.62
N LYS A 308 2.53 -12.51 10.42
CA LYS A 308 1.85 -12.98 9.20
C LYS A 308 2.67 -12.85 7.92
N MET A 309 3.99 -12.66 8.00
CA MET A 309 4.85 -12.48 6.83
C MET A 309 5.68 -13.73 6.55
N THR A 310 5.92 -14.00 5.27
CA THR A 310 6.79 -15.09 4.84
C THR A 310 8.23 -14.61 4.63
N THR A 311 9.19 -15.44 5.03
CA THR A 311 10.62 -15.30 4.69
C THR A 311 11.06 -16.33 3.63
N LYS A 312 10.10 -17.13 3.13
CA LYS A 312 10.37 -18.20 2.16
C LYS A 312 10.76 -17.59 0.81
N THR A 313 11.35 -18.44 -0.02
CA THR A 313 11.59 -18.13 -1.43
C THR A 313 10.41 -18.60 -2.26
N VAL A 314 9.91 -17.74 -3.15
CA VAL A 314 8.97 -18.10 -4.21
C VAL A 314 9.72 -18.08 -5.54
N SER A 315 9.47 -19.09 -6.37
CA SER A 315 10.11 -19.24 -7.68
C SER A 315 9.06 -19.30 -8.78
N MET A 316 9.28 -18.53 -9.85
CA MET A 316 8.46 -18.47 -11.05
C MET A 316 9.36 -18.67 -12.28
N THR A 317 9.23 -19.82 -12.94
CA THR A 317 10.21 -20.29 -13.93
C THR A 317 9.98 -19.80 -15.35
N ASP A 318 8.73 -19.47 -15.69
CA ASP A 318 8.32 -19.11 -17.05
C ASP A 318 8.10 -17.60 -17.15
N ALA A 319 8.07 -17.08 -18.39
CA ALA A 319 7.80 -15.67 -18.61
C ALA A 319 6.40 -15.28 -18.11
N ALA A 320 6.26 -14.10 -17.51
CA ALA A 320 5.00 -13.67 -16.94
C ALA A 320 4.89 -12.17 -16.73
N HIS A 321 3.68 -11.77 -16.35
CA HIS A 321 3.28 -10.41 -16.07
C HIS A 321 2.70 -10.29 -14.66
N GLY A 322 2.96 -9.15 -14.00
CA GLY A 322 2.27 -8.74 -12.79
C GLY A 322 3.16 -8.17 -11.70
N THR A 323 2.56 -8.02 -10.52
CA THR A 323 3.19 -7.45 -9.34
C THR A 323 3.39 -8.52 -8.28
N ILE A 324 4.63 -8.81 -7.89
CA ILE A 324 4.96 -9.69 -6.76
C ILE A 324 5.14 -8.84 -5.51
N ILE A 325 4.49 -9.22 -4.41
CA ILE A 325 4.61 -8.59 -3.10
C ILE A 325 5.00 -9.66 -2.08
N ILE A 326 6.25 -9.62 -1.62
CA ILE A 326 6.82 -10.55 -0.62
C ILE A 326 7.91 -9.85 0.22
N PRO A 327 7.58 -8.79 0.97
CA PRO A 327 8.54 -7.81 1.48
C PRO A 327 9.61 -8.39 2.41
N LYS A 328 9.36 -9.54 3.08
CA LYS A 328 10.34 -10.25 3.92
C LYS A 328 10.96 -11.50 3.29
N GLY A 329 10.40 -11.97 2.18
CA GLY A 329 10.84 -13.19 1.50
C GLY A 329 11.68 -12.91 0.26
N ALA A 330 11.91 -13.96 -0.52
CA ALA A 330 12.69 -13.88 -1.76
C ALA A 330 11.83 -14.21 -2.97
N ALA A 331 11.97 -13.44 -4.05
CA ALA A 331 11.35 -13.71 -5.34
C ALA A 331 12.42 -14.10 -6.36
N LYS A 332 12.27 -15.27 -6.98
CA LYS A 332 13.14 -15.74 -8.08
C LYS A 332 12.32 -15.84 -9.36
N VAL A 333 12.67 -15.03 -10.37
CA VAL A 333 12.05 -15.05 -11.70
C VAL A 333 13.07 -15.58 -12.71
N GLY A 334 12.77 -16.76 -13.27
CA GLY A 334 13.67 -17.54 -14.12
C GLY A 334 13.71 -17.11 -15.58
N SER A 335 12.75 -16.29 -16.02
CA SER A 335 12.50 -15.88 -17.40
C SER A 335 11.98 -14.44 -17.42
N ASN A 336 11.56 -13.94 -18.59
CA ASN A 336 11.12 -12.55 -18.73
C ASN A 336 10.00 -12.18 -17.75
N TRP A 337 10.15 -11.04 -17.05
CA TRP A 337 9.14 -10.55 -16.12
C TRP A 337 8.73 -9.12 -16.46
N CYS A 338 7.48 -8.94 -16.84
CA CYS A 338 6.90 -7.62 -17.09
C CYS A 338 6.11 -7.20 -15.84
N GLY A 339 6.52 -6.11 -15.19
CA GLY A 339 5.82 -5.58 -14.01
C GLY A 339 6.73 -5.30 -12.83
N VAL A 340 6.20 -5.46 -11.62
CA VAL A 340 6.84 -5.01 -10.38
C VAL A 340 7.18 -6.20 -9.47
N ILE A 341 8.31 -6.14 -8.79
CA ILE A 341 8.73 -7.10 -7.76
C ILE A 341 9.13 -6.32 -6.51
N VAL A 342 8.38 -6.54 -5.43
CA VAL A 342 8.67 -6.06 -4.08
C VAL A 342 9.10 -7.25 -3.24
N ALA A 343 10.38 -7.34 -2.88
CA ALA A 343 10.89 -8.45 -2.09
C ALA A 343 12.06 -8.06 -1.19
N ASN A 344 12.36 -8.88 -0.20
CA ASN A 344 13.61 -8.72 0.54
C ASN A 344 14.80 -9.07 -0.36
N ASN A 345 14.72 -10.20 -1.06
CA ASN A 345 15.71 -10.60 -2.06
C ASN A 345 15.05 -10.83 -3.42
N ILE A 346 15.67 -10.34 -4.49
CA ILE A 346 15.20 -10.57 -5.86
C ILE A 346 16.31 -11.28 -6.64
N GLY A 347 15.96 -12.36 -7.33
CA GLY A 347 16.82 -12.98 -8.34
C GLY A 347 16.11 -12.99 -9.69
N ALA A 348 16.64 -12.25 -10.66
CA ALA A 348 16.08 -12.16 -12.00
C ALA A 348 17.13 -12.60 -13.04
N THR A 349 16.83 -13.71 -13.74
CA THR A 349 17.74 -14.28 -14.76
C THR A 349 17.31 -13.96 -16.19
N GLY A 350 16.04 -13.64 -16.41
CA GLY A 350 15.50 -13.23 -17.72
C GLY A 350 15.50 -11.72 -17.93
N GLU A 351 15.02 -11.29 -19.11
CA GLU A 351 14.83 -9.87 -19.43
C GLU A 351 13.58 -9.33 -18.73
N SER A 352 13.69 -8.22 -18.00
CA SER A 352 12.51 -7.64 -17.34
C SER A 352 12.14 -6.29 -17.93
N HIS A 353 10.85 -6.01 -18.03
CA HIS A 353 10.32 -4.73 -18.50
C HIS A 353 9.49 -4.06 -17.43
N PHE A 354 9.61 -2.74 -17.36
CA PHE A 354 8.80 -1.98 -16.44
C PHE A 354 7.38 -1.85 -16.95
N VAL A 355 6.43 -2.33 -16.16
CA VAL A 355 5.03 -1.96 -16.26
C VAL A 355 4.62 -1.47 -14.88
N GLY A 356 4.18 -0.21 -14.79
CA GLY A 356 3.81 0.40 -13.52
C GLY A 356 2.67 -0.37 -12.84
N ALA A 357 2.78 -0.56 -11.53
CA ALA A 357 1.66 -1.09 -10.76
C ALA A 357 0.76 0.05 -10.29
N TYR A 358 -0.52 -0.04 -10.63
CA TYR A 358 -1.55 0.86 -10.15
C TYR A 358 -2.24 0.24 -8.96
N ASN A 359 -2.77 1.04 -8.03
CA ASN A 359 -3.29 0.52 -6.77
C ASN A 359 -4.30 -0.61 -7.01
N PRO A 360 -3.99 -1.88 -6.65
CA PRO A 360 -4.98 -2.93 -6.71
C PRO A 360 -6.04 -2.72 -5.63
N VAL A 361 -5.96 -1.78 -4.69
CA VAL A 361 -7.13 -1.55 -3.86
C VAL A 361 -7.21 -0.21 -3.17
N VAL A 362 -8.44 0.30 -3.10
CA VAL A 362 -8.98 0.70 -1.80
C VAL A 362 -10.30 -0.07 -1.64
N PRO A 363 -10.41 -1.13 -0.79
CA PRO A 363 -11.66 -1.27 -0.08
C PRO A 363 -11.68 -0.04 0.80
N THR A 364 -12.72 0.78 0.71
CA THR A 364 -12.90 1.90 1.62
C THR A 364 -12.62 1.37 3.03
N SER A 365 -11.48 1.74 3.63
CA SER A 365 -11.31 1.54 5.07
C SER A 365 -12.58 2.15 5.64
N ALA A 366 -13.40 1.37 6.35
CA ALA A 366 -14.69 1.87 6.82
C ALA A 366 -14.47 3.26 7.39
N THR A 367 -15.03 4.27 6.73
CA THR A 367 -14.86 5.65 7.16
C THR A 367 -16.07 6.01 7.99
N VAL A 368 -15.84 6.79 9.04
CA VAL A 368 -16.89 7.38 9.85
C VAL A 368 -16.89 8.89 9.61
N ASP A 369 -18.08 9.46 9.61
CA ASP A 369 -18.27 10.89 9.64
C ASP A 369 -18.59 11.30 11.09
N VAL A 370 -17.95 12.36 11.56
CA VAL A 370 -18.11 12.88 12.92
C VAL A 370 -18.70 14.27 12.84
N THR A 371 -19.94 14.40 13.30
CA THR A 371 -20.63 15.69 13.40
C THR A 371 -20.44 16.26 14.80
N VAL A 372 -20.01 17.53 14.85
CA VAL A 372 -19.87 18.32 16.07
C VAL A 372 -20.81 19.50 15.98
N ASN A 373 -21.53 19.78 17.06
CA ASN A 373 -22.44 20.92 17.13
C ASN A 373 -22.30 21.66 18.45
N LYS A 374 -22.46 22.99 18.40
CA LYS A 374 -22.54 23.85 19.59
C LYS A 374 -23.99 24.00 20.01
N VAL A 375 -24.25 23.85 21.31
CA VAL A 375 -25.54 24.18 21.91
C VAL A 375 -25.35 25.28 22.95
N TRP A 376 -26.14 26.34 22.83
CA TRP A 376 -26.14 27.48 23.76
C TRP A 376 -27.21 27.27 24.83
N SER A 377 -26.82 27.34 26.11
CA SER A 377 -27.73 27.21 27.25
C SER A 377 -27.80 28.53 28.01
N GLU A 378 -28.67 29.43 27.54
CA GLU A 378 -28.88 30.77 28.10
C GLU A 378 -30.35 31.23 28.00
N PRO A 379 -30.75 32.31 28.70
CA PRO A 379 -32.12 32.81 28.64
C PRO A 379 -32.58 33.17 27.22
N SER A 380 -33.86 32.94 26.92
CA SER A 380 -34.44 33.18 25.59
C SER A 380 -34.30 34.63 25.12
N GLY A 381 -33.91 34.84 23.86
CA GLY A 381 -33.91 36.15 23.20
C GLY A 381 -32.52 36.73 22.89
N GLN A 382 -31.45 36.01 23.19
CA GLN A 382 -30.08 36.37 22.81
C GLN A 382 -29.76 35.93 21.37
N SER A 383 -28.97 36.73 20.65
CA SER A 383 -28.48 36.40 19.30
C SER A 383 -27.02 35.95 19.37
N HIS A 384 -26.69 34.93 18.58
CA HIS A 384 -25.34 34.36 18.45
C HIS A 384 -24.71 34.68 17.10
N ASP A 385 -25.36 35.51 16.27
CA ASP A 385 -25.03 35.63 14.85
C ASP A 385 -23.58 36.09 14.61
N SER A 386 -22.98 36.77 15.59
CA SER A 386 -21.60 37.27 15.57
C SER A 386 -20.56 36.36 16.23
N TYR A 387 -20.95 35.22 16.82
CA TYR A 387 -20.03 34.36 17.58
C TYR A 387 -19.41 33.27 16.71
N TYR A 388 -18.21 32.83 17.09
CA TYR A 388 -17.58 31.63 16.55
C TYR A 388 -17.08 30.72 17.67
N VAL A 389 -17.01 29.43 17.35
CA VAL A 389 -16.41 28.40 18.21
C VAL A 389 -15.45 27.59 17.37
N LYS A 390 -14.17 27.61 17.72
CA LYS A 390 -13.13 26.77 17.12
C LYS A 390 -12.88 25.56 18.01
N VAL A 391 -12.85 24.37 17.42
CA VAL A 391 -12.56 23.11 18.11
C VAL A 391 -11.52 22.29 17.36
N ASP A 392 -10.72 21.52 18.10
CA ASP A 392 -9.83 20.50 17.54
C ASP A 392 -10.51 19.13 17.63
N LEU A 393 -10.50 18.39 16.52
CA LEU A 393 -10.88 16.98 16.47
C LEU A 393 -9.69 16.14 16.94
N MET A 394 -9.89 15.40 18.02
CA MET A 394 -8.93 14.48 18.60
C MET A 394 -9.24 13.04 18.19
N ARG A 395 -8.19 12.23 18.00
CA ARG A 395 -8.27 10.80 17.71
C ARG A 395 -7.40 10.00 18.66
N SER A 396 -7.89 8.88 19.16
CA SER A 396 -7.14 7.89 19.96
C SER A 396 -7.57 6.46 19.64
N SER A 397 -6.77 5.46 20.02
CA SER A 397 -7.14 4.04 20.01
C SER A 397 -6.53 3.33 21.22
N ALA A 398 -6.65 2.00 21.29
CA ALA A 398 -5.94 1.22 22.31
C ALA A 398 -4.41 1.28 22.15
N ALA A 399 -3.93 1.47 20.91
CA ALA A 399 -2.51 1.56 20.57
C ALA A 399 -2.00 3.01 20.42
N GLU A 400 -2.87 3.97 20.10
CA GLU A 400 -2.54 5.38 19.89
C GLU A 400 -3.05 6.27 21.04
N THR A 401 -2.16 7.05 21.65
CA THR A 401 -2.55 8.13 22.58
C THR A 401 -3.26 9.27 21.83
N ALA A 402 -4.21 9.93 22.52
CA ALA A 402 -5.01 11.01 21.93
C ALA A 402 -4.16 12.14 21.31
N GLN A 403 -4.48 12.50 20.07
CA GLN A 403 -3.82 13.57 19.32
C GLN A 403 -4.80 14.34 18.44
N ALA A 404 -4.52 15.62 18.21
CA ALA A 404 -5.31 16.45 17.30
C ALA A 404 -5.03 16.07 15.84
N ILE A 405 -6.08 15.84 15.07
CA ILE A 405 -5.98 15.41 13.66
C ILE A 405 -6.62 16.38 12.67
N ASP A 406 -7.57 17.19 13.13
CA ASP A 406 -8.25 18.21 12.33
C ASP A 406 -8.85 19.30 13.24
N ASN A 407 -9.43 20.36 12.67
CA ASN A 407 -10.10 21.43 13.40
C ASN A 407 -11.26 22.02 12.59
N ALA A 408 -12.26 22.56 13.28
CA ALA A 408 -13.42 23.20 12.67
C ALA A 408 -13.75 24.53 13.34
N ILE A 409 -14.39 25.42 12.56
CA ILE A 409 -15.00 26.66 13.05
C ILE A 409 -16.52 26.52 12.89
N LEU A 410 -17.24 26.70 14.00
CA LEU A 410 -18.69 26.69 14.12
C LEU A 410 -19.17 28.13 14.29
N ASP A 411 -20.06 28.59 13.42
CA ASP A 411 -20.61 29.95 13.45
C ASP A 411 -22.04 29.97 12.88
N SER A 412 -22.66 31.14 12.82
CA SER A 412 -24.02 31.29 12.31
C SER A 412 -24.18 30.85 10.85
N SER A 413 -23.12 30.85 10.04
CA SER A 413 -23.18 30.44 8.63
C SER A 413 -23.36 28.93 8.47
N ASN A 414 -22.92 28.13 9.44
CA ASN A 414 -23.10 26.68 9.47
C ASN A 414 -24.04 26.20 10.57
N ASN A 415 -24.87 27.09 11.12
CA ASN A 415 -25.76 26.82 12.24
C ASN A 415 -25.02 26.23 13.46
N PHE A 416 -23.77 26.63 13.64
CA PHE A 416 -22.84 26.08 14.62
C PHE A 416 -22.70 24.55 14.58
N GLU A 417 -22.77 23.96 13.39
CA GLU A 417 -22.59 22.53 13.14
C GLU A 417 -21.52 22.31 12.07
N TYR A 418 -20.65 21.31 12.27
CA TYR A 418 -19.66 20.90 11.30
C TYR A 418 -19.52 19.38 11.28
N THR A 419 -19.37 18.80 10.10
CA THR A 419 -19.14 17.36 9.92
C THR A 419 -17.76 17.12 9.34
N PHE A 420 -16.91 16.43 10.09
CA PHE A 420 -15.66 15.88 9.61
C PHE A 420 -15.94 14.58 8.87
N THR A 421 -15.58 14.50 7.59
CA THR A 421 -15.90 13.35 6.74
C THR A 421 -14.67 12.49 6.44
N GLY A 422 -14.89 11.20 6.17
CA GLY A 422 -13.83 10.31 5.68
C GLY A 422 -12.78 9.93 6.73
N LEU A 423 -13.16 9.91 8.02
CA LEU A 423 -12.25 9.54 9.10
C LEU A 423 -12.12 8.02 9.21
N LYS A 424 -10.93 7.48 9.46
CA LYS A 424 -10.71 6.03 9.58
C LYS A 424 -11.49 5.43 10.76
N GLU A 425 -12.14 4.27 10.60
CA GLU A 425 -12.77 3.58 11.73
C GLU A 425 -11.75 2.87 12.64
N LYS A 426 -10.62 2.39 12.08
CA LYS A 426 -9.63 1.57 12.80
C LYS A 426 -8.18 2.00 12.54
N ASP A 427 -7.33 1.73 13.52
CA ASP A 427 -5.86 1.89 13.41
C ASP A 427 -5.21 0.73 12.64
N ALA A 428 -3.87 0.80 12.49
CA ALA A 428 -3.10 -0.19 11.75
C ALA A 428 -3.11 -1.60 12.39
N ASP A 429 -3.46 -1.69 13.68
CA ASP A 429 -3.54 -2.94 14.43
C ASP A 429 -5.00 -3.47 14.51
N GLY A 430 -5.95 -2.78 13.86
CA GLY A 430 -7.36 -3.14 13.83
C GLY A 430 -8.19 -2.66 15.02
N ASN A 431 -7.64 -1.82 15.92
CA ASN A 431 -8.39 -1.24 17.03
C ASN A 431 -9.25 -0.07 16.57
N THR A 432 -10.48 0.02 17.07
CA THR A 432 -11.39 1.12 16.74
C THR A 432 -10.87 2.47 17.25
N TYR A 433 -10.89 3.48 16.37
CA TYR A 433 -10.60 4.84 16.76
C TYR A 433 -11.74 5.46 17.56
N THR A 434 -11.38 6.18 18.62
CA THR A 434 -12.27 7.08 19.36
C THR A 434 -12.01 8.50 18.91
N TYR A 435 -13.08 9.23 18.60
CA TYR A 435 -13.03 10.63 18.20
C TYR A 435 -13.66 11.50 19.28
N THR A 436 -12.96 12.54 19.71
CA THR A 436 -13.44 13.53 20.70
C THR A 436 -13.10 14.94 20.24
N VAL A 437 -13.69 15.95 20.86
CA VAL A 437 -13.31 17.36 20.64
C VAL A 437 -12.51 17.90 21.82
N ALA A 438 -11.51 18.74 21.54
CA ALA A 438 -10.73 19.45 22.54
C ALA A 438 -10.36 20.87 22.07
N ASN A 439 -9.68 21.63 22.94
CA ASN A 439 -9.16 22.98 22.66
C ASN A 439 -10.22 23.93 22.09
N GLU A 440 -11.37 24.00 22.76
CA GLU A 440 -12.41 24.95 22.38
C GLU A 440 -11.92 26.39 22.59
N VAL A 441 -12.02 27.21 21.55
CA VAL A 441 -11.78 28.65 21.59
C VAL A 441 -13.02 29.37 21.07
N THR A 442 -13.56 30.30 21.86
CA THR A 442 -14.79 31.04 21.54
C THR A 442 -14.62 32.51 21.84
N ASP A 443 -15.30 33.38 21.08
CA ASP A 443 -15.40 34.82 21.36
C ASP A 443 -16.69 35.21 22.11
N ALA A 444 -17.58 34.23 22.34
CA ALA A 444 -18.77 34.42 23.14
C ALA A 444 -18.42 34.85 24.59
N PRO A 445 -19.16 35.81 25.17
CA PRO A 445 -18.94 36.28 26.53
C PRO A 445 -19.24 35.18 27.57
N GLU A 446 -18.39 35.06 28.58
CA GLU A 446 -18.68 34.28 29.79
C GLU A 446 -19.74 35.01 30.63
N TYR A 447 -21.02 34.70 30.44
CA TYR A 447 -22.02 35.12 31.42
C TYR A 447 -21.89 34.24 32.68
N ASN A 448 -22.06 34.84 33.87
CA ASN A 448 -22.08 34.12 35.14
C ASN A 448 -23.19 33.06 35.14
N GLY A 449 -22.88 31.83 34.74
CA GLY A 449 -23.80 30.69 34.68
C GLY A 449 -24.01 30.07 33.29
N THR A 450 -23.42 30.58 32.20
CA THR A 450 -23.48 29.87 30.91
C THR A 450 -22.52 28.68 30.92
N THR A 451 -23.07 27.47 30.72
CA THR A 451 -22.25 26.31 30.38
C THR A 451 -22.33 26.11 28.88
N VAL A 452 -21.22 26.39 28.21
CA VAL A 452 -20.98 26.01 26.82
C VAL A 452 -20.70 24.51 26.79
N THR A 453 -21.55 23.74 26.10
CA THR A 453 -21.40 22.28 26.01
C THR A 453 -21.39 21.86 24.56
N ASN A 454 -20.30 21.23 24.11
CA ASN A 454 -20.26 20.55 22.80
C ASN A 454 -20.79 19.12 22.99
N THR A 455 -21.75 18.74 22.15
CA THR A 455 -22.24 17.37 22.11
C THR A 455 -21.74 16.72 20.84
N TRP A 456 -21.18 15.52 20.94
CA TRP A 456 -20.78 14.72 19.77
C TRP A 456 -21.90 13.74 19.43
N LYS A 457 -22.24 13.66 18.14
CA LYS A 457 -23.16 12.64 17.62
C LYS A 457 -22.42 11.80 16.58
N LYS A 458 -22.31 10.49 16.84
CA LYS A 458 -21.85 9.54 15.82
C LYS A 458 -22.90 9.51 14.71
N ALA A 459 -22.54 9.94 13.49
CA ALA A 459 -23.40 9.76 12.33
C ALA A 459 -23.41 8.27 11.94
N THR A 460 -24.59 7.77 11.56
CA THR A 460 -24.82 6.36 11.22
C THR A 460 -24.02 6.00 9.97
N ILE A 461 -23.25 4.92 10.08
CA ILE A 461 -22.58 4.24 8.97
C ILE A 461 -23.67 3.95 7.89
N PRO A 462 -23.53 4.38 6.63
CA PRO A 462 -24.27 3.71 5.57
C PRO A 462 -23.69 2.30 5.51
N ALA A 463 -24.39 1.33 6.12
CA ALA A 463 -24.03 -0.06 5.97
C ALA A 463 -23.92 -0.37 4.46
N PRO A 464 -22.95 -1.18 4.01
CA PRO A 464 -23.11 -1.83 2.72
C PRO A 464 -24.47 -2.52 2.75
N LYS A 465 -25.39 -2.09 1.87
CA LYS A 465 -26.70 -2.72 1.77
C LYS A 465 -26.47 -4.15 1.34
N THR A 466 -26.59 -5.07 2.29
CA THR A 466 -26.87 -6.47 2.02
C THR A 466 -28.37 -6.61 2.17
N ASP A 467 -29.08 -6.73 1.06
CA ASP A 467 -30.49 -7.11 1.09
C ASP A 467 -30.56 -8.55 1.64
N ILE A 468 -30.84 -8.69 2.93
CA ILE A 468 -31.10 -10.00 3.54
C ILE A 468 -32.57 -10.31 3.29
N THR A 469 -32.83 -11.28 2.41
CA THR A 469 -34.18 -11.85 2.24
C THR A 469 -34.42 -12.87 3.35
N VAL A 470 -35.34 -12.59 4.28
CA VAL A 470 -35.79 -13.56 5.29
C VAL A 470 -37.07 -14.25 4.79
N ASN A 471 -36.97 -15.53 4.45
CA ASN A 471 -38.15 -16.36 4.19
C ASN A 471 -38.70 -16.91 5.52
N LYS A 472 -39.82 -16.35 6.00
CA LYS A 472 -40.58 -16.89 7.13
C LYS A 472 -41.52 -17.99 6.62
N VAL A 473 -41.23 -19.25 6.96
CA VAL A 473 -42.16 -20.37 6.79
C VAL A 473 -42.79 -20.69 8.15
N TRP A 474 -44.11 -20.59 8.26
CA TRP A 474 -44.85 -20.96 9.47
C TRP A 474 -45.12 -22.46 9.46
N ALA A 475 -44.52 -23.19 10.40
CA ALA A 475 -44.79 -24.61 10.56
C ALA A 475 -46.09 -24.82 11.36
N GLY A 476 -47.11 -25.43 10.73
CA GLY A 476 -48.29 -25.94 11.42
C GLY A 476 -49.62 -25.24 11.15
N GLU A 477 -49.72 -24.32 10.19
CA GLU A 477 -50.99 -23.63 9.87
C GLU A 477 -51.59 -24.04 8.51
N PRO A 478 -52.93 -24.14 8.37
CA PRO A 478 -53.59 -24.39 7.09
C PRO A 478 -53.37 -23.23 6.12
N SER A 479 -53.20 -23.52 4.83
CA SER A 479 -52.83 -22.60 3.74
C SER A 479 -53.86 -21.50 3.39
N SER A 480 -54.83 -21.22 4.26
CA SER A 480 -55.91 -20.26 4.01
C SER A 480 -55.93 -19.06 4.97
N GLN A 481 -54.91 -18.89 5.82
CA GLN A 481 -54.75 -17.67 6.63
C GLN A 481 -53.86 -16.66 5.91
N SER A 482 -54.41 -15.47 5.63
CA SER A 482 -53.66 -14.31 5.15
C SER A 482 -53.17 -13.52 6.37
N HIS A 483 -51.90 -13.10 6.32
CA HIS A 483 -51.24 -12.30 7.35
C HIS A 483 -51.01 -10.85 6.91
N ASP A 484 -51.76 -10.38 5.89
CA ASP A 484 -51.56 -9.08 5.24
C ASP A 484 -51.87 -7.87 6.17
N SER A 485 -52.31 -8.11 7.41
CA SER A 485 -52.65 -7.06 8.40
C SER A 485 -51.57 -6.77 9.44
N TYR A 486 -50.42 -7.45 9.42
CA TYR A 486 -49.29 -7.11 10.29
C TYR A 486 -48.38 -6.09 9.59
N LEU A 487 -48.68 -4.81 9.79
CA LEU A 487 -47.77 -3.72 9.43
C LEU A 487 -46.65 -3.64 10.49
N GLU A 488 -45.39 -3.69 10.04
CA GLU A 488 -44.23 -3.38 10.87
C GLU A 488 -44.30 -1.92 11.36
N GLU A 489 -44.47 -1.73 12.67
CA GLU A 489 -44.23 -0.43 13.30
C GLU A 489 -42.72 -0.15 13.32
N SER A 490 -42.28 0.82 12.53
CA SER A 490 -40.93 1.38 12.63
C SER A 490 -40.75 2.04 14.00
N TYR A 491 -39.90 1.45 14.84
CA TYR A 491 -39.56 1.96 16.17
C TYR A 491 -38.79 3.29 16.08
N ASN A 492 -39.34 4.33 16.72
CA ASN A 492 -38.77 5.68 16.81
C ASN A 492 -38.37 5.95 18.27
N PRO A 493 -37.07 5.97 18.63
CA PRO A 493 -36.70 6.22 20.02
C PRO A 493 -36.61 7.72 20.29
N ARG A 494 -37.68 8.27 20.88
CA ARG A 494 -37.58 9.36 21.84
C ARG A 494 -37.75 8.78 23.24
N THR A 495 -36.66 8.75 24.01
CA THR A 495 -36.46 9.28 25.37
C THR A 495 -35.14 8.77 25.91
#